data_AF-A0A0L8HQ68-F1
#
_entry.id   AF-A0A0L8HQ68-F1
#
_cell.length_a   1.000
_cell.length_b   1.000
_cell.length_c   1.000
_cell.angle_alpha   90.00
_cell.angle_beta   90.00
_cell.angle_gamma   90.00
#
_symmetry.space_group_name_H-M   'P 1'
#
loop_
_entity.id
_entity.type
_entity.pdbx_description
1 polymer ?
#
loop_
_entity_poly.entity_id
_entity_poly.type
_entity_poly.pdbx_seq_one_letter_code
_entity_poly.pdbx_strand_id
1 'polypeptide(L)'
;GFANYLFDVGNGNISFEQSLDEFKIKLPNDLCLERDTLSGLCGFVYADLKNNFTNPVWLANRTIVTPTNEAAQFANDFLLTRIPGELKIYKSSDTVDNETLYPIEFISKLTPSGFPPHILKLKEKMLRNASEKFRCY
;
A
#
# COMPACT_ATOMS: atom_id res chain seq x y z
N GLY A 1 -5.87 -16.64 19.08
CA GLY A 1 -5.17 -16.17 17.87
C GLY A 1 -6.17 -15.89 16.77
N PHE A 2 -5.82 -15.07 15.77
CA PHE A 2 -6.76 -14.57 14.75
C PHE A 2 -7.60 -15.66 14.06
N ALA A 3 -7.01 -16.82 13.75
CA ALA A 3 -7.71 -17.93 13.12
C ALA A 3 -8.87 -18.50 13.98
N ASN A 4 -8.64 -18.66 15.29
CA ASN A 4 -9.70 -19.12 16.20
C ASN A 4 -10.80 -18.06 16.34
N TYR A 5 -10.42 -16.77 16.36
CA TYR A 5 -11.39 -15.68 16.37
C TYR A 5 -12.28 -15.71 15.12
N LEU A 6 -11.69 -15.87 13.92
CA LEU A 6 -12.45 -16.03 12.69
C LEU A 6 -13.36 -17.28 12.71
N PHE A 7 -12.91 -18.36 13.33
CA PHE A 7 -13.72 -19.56 13.50
C PHE A 7 -14.93 -19.32 14.42
N ASP A 8 -14.73 -18.63 15.54
CA ASP A 8 -15.80 -18.25 16.47
C ASP A 8 -16.79 -17.27 15.83
N VAL A 9 -16.32 -16.36 14.97
CA VAL A 9 -17.17 -15.51 14.12
C VAL A 9 -18.07 -16.37 13.23
N GLY A 10 -17.49 -17.33 12.51
CA GLY A 10 -18.23 -18.21 11.60
C GLY A 10 -19.26 -19.11 12.29
N ASN A 11 -18.98 -19.53 13.52
CA ASN A 11 -19.89 -20.34 14.32
C ASN A 11 -20.98 -19.53 15.04
N GLY A 12 -20.91 -18.19 15.02
CA GLY A 12 -21.82 -17.34 15.79
C GLY A 12 -21.55 -17.37 17.30
N ASN A 13 -20.33 -17.74 17.71
CA ASN A 13 -19.93 -17.80 19.12
C ASN A 13 -19.51 -16.43 19.69
N ILE A 14 -19.55 -15.37 18.88
CA ILE A 14 -19.22 -14.00 19.30
C ILE A 14 -20.46 -13.13 19.40
N SER A 15 -20.48 -12.24 20.39
CA SER A 15 -21.52 -11.23 20.52
C SER A 15 -21.38 -10.17 19.41
N PHE A 16 -22.49 -9.80 18.80
CA PHE A 16 -22.57 -8.68 17.85
C PHE A 16 -23.34 -7.51 18.48
N GLU A 17 -22.89 -6.30 18.17
CA GLU A 17 -23.64 -5.08 18.46
C GLU A 17 -24.56 -4.80 17.27
N GLN A 18 -25.87 -4.84 17.51
CA GLN A 18 -26.87 -4.50 16.51
C GLN A 18 -27.19 -3.00 16.63
N SER A 19 -26.91 -2.26 15.57
CA SER A 19 -27.45 -0.91 15.34
C SER A 19 -28.44 -0.96 14.18
N LEU A 20 -29.28 0.08 14.05
CA LEU A 20 -30.50 0.11 13.22
C LEU A 20 -30.41 -0.59 11.84
N ASP A 21 -29.25 -0.57 11.17
CA ASP A 21 -29.00 -1.29 9.90
C ASP A 21 -27.62 -1.97 9.82
N GLU A 22 -26.86 -2.06 10.92
CA GLU A 22 -25.49 -2.62 10.89
C GLU A 22 -25.25 -3.60 12.05
N PHE A 23 -24.72 -4.77 11.70
CA PHE A 23 -24.14 -5.72 12.64
C PHE A 23 -22.66 -5.44 12.79
N LYS A 24 -22.23 -5.11 14.01
CA LYS A 24 -20.82 -4.83 14.32
C LYS A 24 -20.26 -5.95 15.18
N ILE A 25 -19.12 -6.48 14.79
CA ILE A 25 -18.33 -7.40 15.61
C ILE A 25 -17.15 -6.64 16.21
N LYS A 26 -16.90 -6.87 17.49
CA LYS A 26 -15.77 -6.23 18.16
C LYS A 26 -14.50 -7.03 17.90
N LEU A 27 -13.53 -6.41 17.23
CA LEU A 27 -12.21 -6.98 17.06
C LEU A 27 -11.50 -7.13 18.42
N PRO A 28 -10.87 -8.29 18.68
CA PRO A 28 -9.99 -8.47 19.83
C PRO A 28 -8.92 -7.38 19.93
N ASN A 29 -8.66 -6.90 21.14
CA ASN A 29 -7.72 -5.80 21.37
C ASN A 29 -6.28 -6.15 20.94
N ASP A 30 -5.90 -7.42 20.95
CA ASP A 30 -4.60 -7.92 20.49
C ASP A 30 -4.42 -7.85 18.96
N LEU A 31 -5.51 -7.64 18.22
CA LEU A 31 -5.50 -7.43 16.76
C LEU A 31 -5.55 -5.95 16.38
N CYS A 32 -5.84 -5.08 17.35
CA CYS A 32 -5.93 -3.65 17.16
C CYS A 32 -4.61 -2.99 17.57
N LEU A 33 -4.14 -2.03 16.76
CA LEU A 33 -3.04 -1.18 17.18
C LEU A 33 -3.56 -0.06 18.06
N GLU A 34 -2.84 0.28 19.13
CA GLU A 34 -3.12 1.47 19.96
C GLU A 34 -2.99 2.77 19.16
N ARG A 35 -2.21 2.76 18.06
CA ARG A 35 -2.05 3.89 17.16
C ARG A 35 -3.13 3.84 16.08
N ASP A 36 -3.99 4.84 16.09
CA ASP A 36 -5.13 5.02 15.18
C ASP A 36 -4.75 5.61 13.80
N THR A 37 -3.46 5.85 13.56
CA THR A 37 -2.97 6.45 12.30
C THR A 37 -2.37 5.41 11.36
N LEU A 38 -2.61 5.60 10.05
CA LEU A 38 -2.01 4.78 8.99
C LEU A 38 -0.47 4.83 9.01
N SER A 39 0.11 5.95 9.42
CA SER A 39 1.56 6.09 9.64
C SER A 39 2.06 5.26 10.84
N GLY A 40 1.24 5.15 11.89
CA GLY A 40 1.46 4.25 13.02
C GLY A 40 1.48 2.79 12.59
N LEU A 41 0.50 2.36 11.78
CA LEU A 41 0.46 1.03 11.19
C LEU A 41 1.69 0.74 10.32
N CYS A 42 2.06 1.69 9.44
CA CYS A 42 3.27 1.58 8.64
C CYS A 42 4.53 1.40 9.50
N GLY A 43 4.62 2.17 10.59
CA GLY A 43 5.71 2.06 11.55
C GLY A 43 5.72 0.76 12.35
N PHE A 44 4.55 0.18 12.63
CA PHE A 44 4.44 -1.11 13.29
C PHE A 44 4.88 -2.26 12.37
N VAL A 45 4.30 -2.33 11.16
CA VAL A 45 4.61 -3.40 10.19
C VAL A 45 6.06 -3.35 9.74
N TYR A 46 6.60 -2.15 9.51
CA TYR A 46 7.95 -1.92 9.00
C TYR A 46 8.85 -1.19 10.02
N ALA A 47 8.83 -1.62 11.30
CA ALA A 47 9.57 -0.98 12.39
C ALA A 47 11.08 -0.82 12.12
N ASP A 48 11.70 -1.83 11.52
CA ASP A 48 13.15 -1.83 11.23
C ASP A 48 13.45 -1.72 9.72
N LEU A 49 12.64 -0.93 9.00
CA LEU A 49 12.78 -0.75 7.55
C LEU A 49 14.17 -0.23 7.15
N LYS A 50 14.75 0.69 7.94
CA LYS A 50 16.04 1.32 7.63
C LYS A 50 17.18 0.32 7.52
N ASN A 51 17.14 -0.78 8.25
CA ASN A 51 18.17 -1.82 8.22
C ASN A 51 17.81 -3.00 7.30
N ASN A 52 16.51 -3.21 7.00
CA ASN A 52 16.03 -4.38 6.26
C ASN A 52 15.49 -4.08 4.86
N PHE A 53 15.49 -2.83 4.38
CA PHE A 53 14.94 -2.48 3.07
C PHE A 53 15.63 -3.17 1.88
N THR A 54 16.80 -3.79 2.07
CA THR A 54 17.49 -4.61 1.06
C THR A 54 17.33 -6.11 1.28
N ASN A 55 16.63 -6.55 2.33
CA ASN A 55 16.42 -7.95 2.66
C ASN A 55 15.08 -8.43 2.04
N PRO A 56 15.11 -9.19 0.93
CA PRO A 56 13.89 -9.60 0.24
C PRO A 56 13.02 -10.56 1.08
N VAL A 57 13.63 -11.42 1.89
CA VAL A 57 12.90 -12.36 2.77
C VAL A 57 12.16 -11.61 3.86
N TRP A 58 12.81 -10.60 4.45
CA TRP A 58 12.17 -9.77 5.47
C TRP A 58 10.99 -8.95 4.90
N LEU A 59 11.14 -8.43 3.67
CA LEU A 59 10.08 -7.68 2.98
C LEU A 59 8.92 -8.59 2.54
N ALA A 60 9.20 -9.80 2.04
CA ALA A 60 8.18 -10.72 1.54
C ALA A 60 7.19 -11.18 2.63
N ASN A 61 7.64 -11.23 3.89
CA ASN A 61 6.80 -11.61 5.03
C ASN A 61 5.93 -10.46 5.57
N ARG A 62 5.89 -9.31 4.89
CA ARG A 62 5.25 -8.09 5.38
C ARG A 62 4.42 -7.44 4.29
N THR A 63 3.15 -7.20 4.58
CA THR A 63 2.25 -6.49 3.66
C THR A 63 1.30 -5.60 4.44
N ILE A 64 0.91 -4.48 3.84
CA ILE A 64 -0.16 -3.61 4.32
C ILE A 64 -1.25 -3.65 3.26
N VAL A 65 -2.43 -4.10 3.66
CA VAL A 65 -3.61 -4.12 2.79
C VAL A 65 -4.53 -2.99 3.25
N THR A 66 -4.94 -2.15 2.31
CA THR A 66 -5.84 -1.01 2.57
C THR A 66 -7.12 -1.16 1.73
N PRO A 67 -8.25 -0.62 2.21
CA PRO A 67 -9.51 -0.69 1.47
C PRO A 67 -9.55 0.24 0.25
N THR A 68 -8.72 1.31 0.22
CA THR A 68 -8.67 2.26 -0.90
C THR A 68 -7.25 2.44 -1.45
N ASN A 69 -7.17 2.87 -2.71
CA ASN A 69 -5.92 3.19 -3.38
C ASN A 69 -5.25 4.43 -2.80
N GLU A 70 -6.00 5.44 -2.35
CA GLU A 70 -5.41 6.64 -1.71
C GLU A 70 -4.66 6.26 -0.43
N ALA A 71 -5.24 5.37 0.38
CA ALA A 71 -4.59 4.85 1.58
C ALA A 71 -3.34 4.02 1.23
N ALA A 72 -3.40 3.18 0.18
CA ALA A 72 -2.24 2.44 -0.31
C ALA A 72 -1.12 3.40 -0.77
N GLN A 73 -1.49 4.44 -1.52
CA GLN A 73 -0.56 5.45 -2.02
C GLN A 73 0.10 6.21 -0.87
N PHE A 74 -0.68 6.62 0.14
CA PHE A 74 -0.14 7.24 1.35
C PHE A 74 0.88 6.33 2.05
N ALA A 75 0.55 5.06 2.25
CA ALA A 75 1.45 4.10 2.89
C ALA A 75 2.75 3.94 2.11
N ASN A 76 2.66 3.81 0.78
CA ASN A 76 3.82 3.70 -0.11
C ASN A 76 4.70 4.95 -0.03
N ASP A 77 4.11 6.14 -0.17
CA ASP A 77 4.84 7.41 -0.09
C ASP A 77 5.51 7.59 1.29
N PHE A 78 4.79 7.26 2.36
CA PHE A 78 5.31 7.33 3.72
C PHE A 78 6.50 6.40 3.94
N LEU A 79 6.42 5.14 3.50
CA LEU A 79 7.52 4.18 3.64
C LEU A 79 8.73 4.58 2.78
N LEU A 80 8.50 5.13 1.58
CA LEU A 80 9.57 5.64 0.72
C LEU A 80 10.39 6.74 1.41
N THR A 81 9.78 7.63 2.21
CA THR A 81 10.53 8.65 2.96
C THR A 81 11.51 8.07 3.98
N ARG A 82 11.26 6.84 4.47
CA ARG A 82 12.05 6.20 5.53
C ARG A 82 13.21 5.37 5.02
N ILE A 83 13.17 4.94 3.76
CA ILE A 83 14.26 4.21 3.11
C ILE A 83 15.41 5.20 2.86
N PRO A 84 16.67 4.90 3.20
CA PRO A 84 17.79 5.79 2.91
C PRO A 84 18.08 5.87 1.40
N GLY A 85 18.60 7.02 0.96
CA GLY A 85 18.99 7.26 -0.43
C GLY A 85 18.11 8.29 -1.15
N GLU A 86 18.59 8.72 -2.31
CA GLU A 86 17.95 9.73 -3.14
C GLU A 86 16.65 9.19 -3.77
N LEU A 87 15.60 10.02 -3.72
CA LEU A 87 14.35 9.73 -4.40
C LEU A 87 14.48 10.16 -5.86
N LYS A 88 14.41 9.19 -6.78
CA LYS A 88 14.28 9.44 -8.21
C LYS A 88 12.81 9.45 -8.57
N ILE A 89 12.37 10.55 -9.17
CA ILE A 89 11.00 10.73 -9.65
C ILE A 89 11.03 10.60 -11.16
N TYR A 90 10.44 9.55 -11.68
CA TYR A 90 10.27 9.32 -13.11
C TYR A 90 8.87 9.78 -13.49
N LYS A 91 8.77 10.68 -14.45
CA LYS A 91 7.51 11.05 -15.09
C LYS A 91 7.35 10.22 -16.36
N SER A 92 6.15 9.75 -16.65
CA SER A 92 5.86 9.13 -17.94
C SER A 92 6.23 10.12 -19.06
N SER A 93 6.81 9.62 -20.16
CA SER A 93 6.99 10.44 -21.36
C SER A 93 5.62 10.63 -22.00
N ASP A 94 5.09 11.85 -21.98
CA ASP A 94 3.78 12.19 -22.54
C ASP A 94 3.82 12.40 -24.06
N THR A 95 4.82 11.86 -24.76
CA THR A 95 4.96 12.01 -26.21
C THR A 95 4.05 11.00 -26.92
N VAL A 96 2.91 11.50 -27.40
CA VAL A 96 2.03 10.81 -28.36
C VAL A 96 2.37 11.29 -29.78
N ASP A 97 2.40 10.37 -30.75
CA ASP A 97 2.62 10.65 -32.18
C ASP A 97 1.58 11.62 -32.80
N ASN A 98 0.49 11.93 -32.09
CA ASN A 98 -0.57 12.85 -32.52
C ASN A 98 -1.00 13.78 -31.38
N GLU A 99 -0.18 14.80 -31.07
CA GLU A 99 -0.46 15.86 -30.09
C GLU A 99 -1.77 16.63 -30.36
N THR A 100 -2.31 16.54 -31.58
CA THR A 100 -3.56 17.20 -32.01
C THR A 100 -4.83 16.53 -31.49
N LEU A 101 -4.80 15.23 -31.12
CA LEU A 101 -5.99 14.50 -30.68
C LEU A 101 -6.18 14.50 -29.16
N TYR A 102 -5.09 14.68 -28.40
CA TYR A 102 -5.12 14.64 -26.94
C TYR A 102 -4.11 15.64 -26.37
N PRO A 103 -4.56 16.79 -25.82
CA PRO A 103 -3.67 17.71 -25.13
C PRO A 103 -2.94 17.00 -23.99
N ILE A 104 -1.65 17.28 -23.83
CA ILE A 104 -0.80 16.71 -22.76
C ILE A 104 -1.41 16.98 -21.37
N GLU A 105 -2.12 18.09 -21.20
CA GLU A 105 -2.86 18.44 -19.96
C GLU A 105 -4.02 17.48 -19.65
N PHE A 106 -4.57 16.81 -20.65
CA PHE A 106 -5.60 15.79 -20.49
C PHE A 106 -4.98 14.44 -20.14
N ILE A 107 -3.89 14.07 -20.82
CA ILE A 107 -3.16 12.81 -20.60
C ILE A 107 -2.55 12.78 -19.19
N SER A 108 -1.89 13.86 -18.76
CA SER A 108 -1.27 13.99 -17.43
C SER A 108 -2.24 13.87 -16.24
N LYS A 109 -3.55 13.99 -16.49
CA LYS A 109 -4.63 13.81 -15.49
C LYS A 109 -5.27 12.43 -15.52
N LEU A 110 -4.93 11.58 -16.50
CA LEU A 110 -5.47 10.23 -16.56
C LEU A 110 -4.79 9.39 -15.48
N THR A 111 -5.48 9.10 -14.39
CA THR A 111 -5.14 7.98 -13.50
C THR A 111 -6.08 6.82 -13.83
N PRO A 112 -5.86 6.09 -14.94
CA PRO A 112 -6.72 4.96 -15.27
C PRO A 112 -6.61 3.93 -14.15
N SER A 113 -7.76 3.41 -13.74
CA SER A 113 -7.83 2.39 -12.69
C SER A 113 -6.98 1.19 -13.08
N GLY A 114 -6.08 0.77 -12.17
CA GLY A 114 -5.18 -0.36 -12.39
C GLY A 114 -3.81 -0.02 -12.97
N PHE A 115 -3.51 1.24 -13.30
CA PHE A 115 -2.17 1.67 -13.70
C PHE A 115 -1.52 2.58 -12.64
N PRO A 116 -0.19 2.51 -12.46
CA PRO A 116 0.50 3.45 -11.59
C PRO A 116 0.31 4.87 -12.12
N PRO A 117 0.22 5.88 -11.22
CA PRO A 117 0.12 7.27 -11.63
C PRO A 117 1.27 7.65 -12.58
N HIS A 118 1.09 8.68 -13.42
CA HIS A 118 2.09 9.26 -14.35
C HIS A 118 3.43 9.67 -13.69
N ILE A 119 3.58 9.45 -12.39
CA ILE A 119 4.73 9.76 -11.57
C ILE A 119 5.12 8.50 -10.80
N LEU A 120 6.23 7.88 -11.21
CA LEU A 120 6.84 6.75 -10.54
C LEU A 120 7.96 7.23 -9.61
N LYS A 121 7.78 7.02 -8.31
CA LYS A 121 8.73 7.41 -7.25
C LYS A 121 9.54 6.20 -6.81
N LEU A 122 10.86 6.23 -7.01
CA LEU A 122 11.75 5.10 -6.74
C LEU A 122 13.00 5.52 -5.97
N LYS A 123 13.56 4.59 -5.19
CA LYS A 123 14.90 4.72 -4.61
C LYS A 123 15.84 3.71 -5.26
N GLU A 124 17.08 4.12 -5.48
CA GLU A 124 18.06 3.38 -6.28
C GLU A 124 18.31 1.94 -5.80
N LYS A 125 18.25 1.71 -4.48
CA LYS A 125 18.42 0.38 -3.90
C LYS A 125 17.18 -0.52 -3.95
N MET A 126 16.01 0.03 -4.28
CA MET A 126 14.76 -0.71 -4.53
C MET A 126 14.66 -1.20 -5.99
N LEU A 127 15.39 -0.56 -6.92
CA LEU A 127 15.37 -0.87 -8.35
C LEU A 127 15.78 -2.32 -8.65
N ARG A 128 16.73 -2.87 -7.89
CA ARG A 128 17.21 -4.25 -8.11
C ARG A 128 16.13 -5.32 -7.91
N ASN A 129 15.14 -5.04 -7.06
CA ASN A 129 14.02 -5.96 -6.81
C ASN A 129 12.81 -5.66 -7.71
N ALA A 130 12.63 -4.40 -8.13
CA ALA A 130 11.55 -4.03 -9.04
C ALA A 130 11.79 -4.55 -10.47
N SER A 131 13.05 -4.58 -10.95
CA SER A 131 13.40 -5.06 -12.29
C SER A 131 13.02 -6.52 -12.55
N GLU A 132 12.89 -7.37 -11.52
CA GLU A 132 12.42 -8.75 -11.68
C GLU A 132 10.90 -8.84 -11.82
N LYS A 133 10.16 -7.91 -11.21
CA LYS A 133 8.68 -7.90 -11.24
C LYS A 133 8.09 -7.28 -12.51
N PHE A 134 8.82 -6.36 -13.16
CA PHE A 134 8.43 -5.77 -14.45
C PHE A 134 8.84 -6.61 -15.66
N ARG A 135 9.57 -7.71 -15.48
CA ARG A 135 9.97 -8.61 -16.58
C ARG A 135 8.92 -9.68 -16.91
N CYS A 136 7.81 -9.70 -16.17
CA CYS A 136 6.73 -10.71 -16.30
C CYS A 136 5.39 -10.11 -16.73
N TYR A 137 5.38 -8.94 -17.36
CA TYR A 137 4.23 -8.41 -18.10
C TYR A 137 4.64 -8.07 -19.52
#